data_AF-A0A0P9CU12-F1
#
_entry.id   AF-A0A0P9CU12-F1
#
_cell.length_a   1.000
_cell.length_b   1.000
_cell.length_c   1.000
_cell.angle_alpha   90.00
_cell.angle_beta   90.00
_cell.angle_gamma   90.00
#
_symmetry.space_group_name_H-M   'P 1'
#
loop_
_entity.id
_entity.type
_entity.pdbx_description
1 polymer ?
#
loop_
_entity_poly.entity_id
_entity_poly.type
_entity_poly.pdbx_seq_one_letter_code
_entity_poly.pdbx_strand_id
1 'polypeptide(L)'
;EHLADAGMPVVLAVAMMPGLNDNQVGPTMDVIARSRANIVAVNFQCATPFGGRFDIDAPRKLRLPDMFELMRQQCGLEPSGFFPVGSGSPLCNAYGRVAFIDGQWRHALKDLTVDDFMDLMGDDPVDFVRALTVGLSESVPYMAKQVMKNPRLLKKVVPLVGNDPLGWNWVSDRLLDSGEGSSFYVPLISDPRVSGSWFVGLQHVWRTKDNGGSQAFLEKYCNEFTGDYGNRPEPCGDWEALGGPAGAGEAGDLVSPLYGADKGGSYVVAVERTRSDKNTLWAATRRGRLFVSKNADAANAADVTFTRLDSASTPTRFVSGIVIDRNDANHAWVSFSGYDAYAAAAGTATGHVFEVTYNPGSGTATWKDISANIGDQPITDITLDHNTGDLYAGTDFGVL
;
A
#
# COMPACT_ATOMS: atom_id res chain seq x y z
N GLU A 1 11.37 3.30 -1.68
CA GLU A 1 11.97 4.02 -0.52
C GLU A 1 10.94 4.92 0.18
N HIS A 2 9.84 4.28 0.60
CA HIS A 2 8.53 4.85 0.92
C HIS A 2 8.13 4.42 2.34
N LEU A 3 7.16 5.12 2.95
CA LEU A 3 6.53 4.86 4.27
C LEU A 3 7.44 4.92 5.52
N ALA A 4 8.67 4.38 5.43
CA ALA A 4 9.69 4.36 6.47
C ALA A 4 10.03 5.74 7.04
N ASP A 5 10.35 6.69 6.16
CA ASP A 5 10.76 8.05 6.53
C ASP A 5 9.61 8.85 7.17
N ALA A 6 8.37 8.47 6.85
CA ALA A 6 7.15 9.05 7.42
C ALA A 6 6.73 8.36 8.73
N GLY A 7 7.46 7.34 9.18
CA GLY A 7 7.12 6.54 10.37
C GLY A 7 5.88 5.65 10.19
N MET A 8 5.33 5.56 8.99
CA MET A 8 4.09 4.82 8.74
C MET A 8 4.33 3.31 8.83
N PRO A 9 3.47 2.56 9.56
CA PRO A 9 3.55 1.12 9.61
C PRO A 9 3.24 0.51 8.24
N VAL A 10 4.03 -0.47 7.83
CA VAL A 10 3.91 -1.16 6.54
C VAL A 10 3.53 -2.61 6.76
N VAL A 11 2.55 -3.10 6.00
CA VAL A 11 2.21 -4.52 5.92
C VAL A 11 2.54 -5.01 4.51
N LEU A 12 3.45 -5.98 4.40
CA LEU A 12 3.76 -6.60 3.11
C LEU A 12 2.73 -7.69 2.79
N ALA A 13 2.24 -7.74 1.56
CA ALA A 13 1.43 -8.84 1.07
C ALA A 13 2.17 -9.51 -0.09
N VAL A 14 2.55 -10.77 0.09
CA VAL A 14 3.43 -11.50 -0.85
C VAL A 14 2.69 -12.71 -1.36
N ALA A 15 2.37 -12.73 -2.65
CA ALA A 15 1.78 -13.89 -3.30
C ALA A 15 2.84 -14.98 -3.48
N MET A 16 2.53 -16.21 -3.08
CA MET A 16 3.43 -17.37 -3.13
C MET A 16 2.96 -18.38 -4.18
N MET A 17 3.85 -18.72 -5.11
CA MET A 17 3.63 -19.75 -6.14
C MET A 17 4.76 -20.80 -6.12
N PRO A 18 4.42 -22.10 -6.09
CA PRO A 18 5.42 -23.17 -6.10
C PRO A 18 6.27 -23.14 -7.37
N GLY A 19 7.58 -23.33 -7.22
CA GLY A 19 8.57 -23.33 -8.30
C GLY A 19 8.90 -21.95 -8.88
N LEU A 20 8.22 -20.89 -8.43
CA LEU A 20 8.47 -19.52 -8.88
C LEU A 20 9.20 -18.71 -7.82
N ASN A 21 8.57 -18.55 -6.66
CA ASN A 21 9.08 -17.72 -5.57
C ASN A 21 8.93 -18.39 -4.19
N ASP A 22 8.64 -19.69 -4.15
CA ASP A 22 8.59 -20.46 -2.91
C ASP A 22 9.94 -20.50 -2.17
N ASN A 23 11.05 -20.25 -2.85
CA ASN A 23 12.38 -20.05 -2.26
C ASN A 23 12.65 -18.61 -1.74
N GLN A 24 11.69 -17.68 -1.84
CA GLN A 24 11.86 -16.27 -1.46
C GLN A 24 11.32 -15.94 -0.06
N VAL A 25 10.79 -16.91 0.70
CA VAL A 25 10.26 -16.65 2.06
C VAL A 25 11.38 -16.15 2.98
N GLY A 26 12.52 -16.86 3.03
CA GLY A 26 13.71 -16.48 3.80
C GLY A 26 14.29 -15.14 3.37
N PRO A 27 14.63 -14.96 2.07
CA PRO A 27 15.09 -13.67 1.56
C PRO A 27 14.17 -12.49 1.89
N THR A 28 12.85 -12.67 1.76
CA THR A 28 11.87 -11.64 2.14
C THR A 28 11.98 -11.30 3.63
N MET A 29 12.05 -12.32 4.49
CA MET A 29 12.21 -12.14 5.93
C MET A 29 13.56 -11.49 6.29
N ASP A 30 14.64 -11.77 5.56
CA ASP A 30 15.93 -11.12 5.75
C ASP A 30 15.90 -9.63 5.37
N VAL A 31 15.19 -9.29 4.29
CA VAL A 31 14.94 -7.89 3.92
C VAL A 31 14.18 -7.18 5.03
N ILE A 32 13.11 -7.79 5.57
CA ILE A 32 12.35 -7.23 6.69
C ILE A 32 13.26 -6.97 7.90
N ALA A 33 14.10 -7.94 8.27
CA ALA A 33 15.00 -7.84 9.42
C ALA A 33 16.01 -6.69 9.33
N ARG A 34 16.44 -6.37 8.10
CA ARG A 34 17.44 -5.32 7.82
C ARG A 34 16.81 -3.99 7.42
N SER A 35 15.50 -3.99 7.19
CA SER A 35 14.79 -2.83 6.69
C SER A 35 14.78 -1.71 7.73
N ARG A 36 14.96 -0.47 7.27
CA ARG A 36 14.67 0.74 8.05
C ARG A 36 13.20 1.14 7.99
N ALA A 37 12.40 0.46 7.16
CA ALA A 37 10.96 0.65 7.13
C ALA A 37 10.31 0.08 8.38
N ASN A 38 9.28 0.77 8.87
CA ASN A 38 8.44 0.32 9.97
C ASN A 38 7.53 -0.84 9.49
N ILE A 39 8.11 -1.95 9.03
CA ILE A 39 7.37 -3.13 8.59
C ILE A 39 6.86 -3.85 9.83
N VAL A 40 5.55 -3.78 10.05
CA VAL A 40 4.91 -4.33 11.25
C VAL A 40 4.30 -5.72 11.01
N ALA A 41 4.10 -6.10 9.75
CA ALA A 41 3.62 -7.43 9.39
C ALA A 41 3.99 -7.83 7.95
N VAL A 42 3.98 -9.14 7.69
CA VAL A 42 4.03 -9.73 6.35
C VAL A 42 2.97 -10.82 6.24
N ASN A 43 2.22 -10.80 5.14
CA ASN A 43 1.20 -11.77 4.80
C ASN A 43 1.65 -12.54 3.55
N PHE A 44 2.09 -13.77 3.75
CA PHE A 44 2.38 -14.69 2.64
C PHE A 44 1.10 -15.38 2.20
N GLN A 45 0.60 -14.98 1.04
CA GLN A 45 -0.64 -15.45 0.48
C GLN A 45 -0.38 -16.58 -0.51
N CYS A 46 -0.83 -17.80 -0.23
CA CYS A 46 -0.78 -18.87 -1.22
C CYS A 46 -1.63 -18.47 -2.42
N ALA A 47 -0.99 -18.08 -3.52
CA ALA A 47 -1.71 -17.66 -4.71
C ALA A 47 -2.59 -18.82 -5.18
N THR A 48 -3.85 -18.51 -5.47
CA THR A 48 -4.73 -19.49 -6.07
C THR A 48 -4.61 -19.31 -7.59
N PRO A 49 -4.25 -20.35 -8.35
CA PRO A 49 -4.31 -20.25 -9.80
C PRO A 49 -5.78 -20.06 -10.20
N PHE A 50 -6.16 -18.82 -10.49
CA PHE A 50 -7.50 -18.49 -11.00
C PHE A 50 -7.54 -18.81 -12.50
N GLY A 51 -7.82 -20.08 -12.83
CA GLY A 51 -7.80 -20.57 -14.21
C GLY A 51 -8.94 -21.51 -14.51
N GLY A 52 -10.19 -21.05 -14.40
CA GLY A 52 -11.37 -21.87 -14.74
C GLY A 52 -11.72 -21.92 -16.23
N ARG A 53 -10.97 -21.23 -17.09
CA ARG A 53 -11.29 -21.08 -18.52
C ARG A 53 -10.45 -21.98 -19.45
N PHE A 54 -9.29 -22.44 -18.99
CA PHE A 54 -8.36 -23.27 -19.78
C PHE A 54 -7.69 -24.30 -18.86
N ASP A 55 -7.43 -25.51 -19.38
CA ASP A 55 -6.57 -26.48 -18.71
C ASP A 55 -5.13 -25.97 -18.74
N ILE A 56 -4.68 -25.42 -17.62
CA ILE A 56 -3.30 -25.03 -17.38
C ILE A 56 -2.62 -26.13 -16.58
N ASP A 57 -1.45 -26.57 -17.03
CA ASP A 57 -0.58 -27.47 -16.27
C ASP A 57 0.09 -26.66 -15.15
N ALA A 58 -0.69 -26.34 -14.12
CA ALA A 58 -0.27 -25.50 -13.02
C ALA A 58 0.30 -26.36 -11.88
N PRO A 59 1.42 -25.97 -11.26
CA PRO A 59 1.94 -26.66 -10.09
C PRO A 59 0.88 -26.67 -8.97
N ARG A 60 0.85 -27.76 -8.21
CA ARG A 60 -0.08 -27.93 -7.09
C ARG A 60 -0.03 -26.69 -6.17
N LYS A 61 -1.18 -26.06 -5.95
CA LYS A 61 -1.34 -24.94 -5.00
C LYS A 61 -0.67 -25.25 -3.64
N LEU A 62 0.09 -24.27 -3.12
CA LEU A 62 0.61 -24.32 -1.76
C LEU A 62 -0.55 -24.27 -0.76
N ARG A 63 -0.54 -25.22 0.17
CA ARG A 63 -1.45 -25.27 1.32
C ARG A 63 -0.75 -24.68 2.52
N LEU A 64 -1.52 -24.34 3.55
CA LEU A 64 -0.98 -23.76 4.78
C LEU A 64 0.16 -24.62 5.42
N PRO A 65 0.09 -25.98 5.45
CA PRO A 65 1.21 -26.79 5.92
C PRO A 65 2.48 -26.66 5.07
N ASP A 66 2.35 -26.45 3.75
CA ASP A 66 3.50 -26.24 2.88
C ASP A 66 4.18 -24.91 3.24
N MET A 67 3.41 -23.86 3.55
CA MET A 67 3.95 -22.58 4.01
C MET A 67 4.69 -22.69 5.34
N PHE A 68 4.15 -23.46 6.30
CA PHE A 68 4.86 -23.69 7.57
C PHE A 68 6.20 -24.39 7.36
N GLU A 69 6.27 -25.31 6.41
CA GLU A 69 7.51 -25.98 6.07
C GLU A 69 8.51 -25.03 5.40
N LEU A 70 8.07 -24.16 4.49
CA LEU A 70 8.92 -23.12 3.90
C LEU A 70 9.46 -22.16 4.97
N MET A 71 8.61 -21.73 5.91
CA MET A 71 9.01 -20.88 7.05
C MET A 71 10.03 -21.58 7.96
N ARG A 72 9.83 -22.86 8.24
CA ARG A 72 10.75 -23.66 9.05
C ARG A 72 12.11 -23.80 8.35
N GLN A 73 12.10 -24.15 7.07
CA GLN A 73 13.32 -24.37 6.28
C GLN A 73 14.12 -23.10 6.03
N GLN A 74 13.43 -22.00 5.73
CA GLN A 74 14.08 -20.77 5.26
C GLN A 74 14.29 -19.74 6.37
N CYS A 75 13.50 -19.80 7.45
CA CYS A 75 13.55 -18.81 8.55
C CYS A 75 13.82 -19.44 9.93
N GLY A 76 13.79 -20.77 10.06
CA GLY A 76 13.90 -21.45 11.36
C GLY A 76 12.67 -21.31 12.27
N LEU A 77 11.52 -20.89 11.71
CA LEU A 77 10.29 -20.67 12.45
C LEU A 77 9.45 -21.94 12.49
N GLU A 78 9.32 -22.53 13.68
CA GLU A 78 8.56 -23.77 13.85
C GLU A 78 7.05 -23.57 13.66
N PRO A 79 6.32 -24.53 13.04
CA PRO A 79 4.88 -24.43 12.82
C PRO A 79 4.07 -24.19 14.11
N SER A 80 4.56 -24.67 15.25
CA SER A 80 3.89 -24.57 16.56
C SER A 80 3.78 -23.15 17.12
N GLY A 81 4.50 -22.18 16.56
CA GLY A 81 4.36 -20.76 16.93
C GLY A 81 3.30 -19.99 16.15
N PHE A 82 2.55 -20.65 15.26
CA PHE A 82 1.46 -20.07 14.49
C PHE A 82 0.10 -20.52 15.02
N PHE A 83 -0.84 -19.58 15.11
CA PHE A 83 -2.19 -19.78 15.66
C PHE A 83 -3.25 -19.59 14.57
N PRO A 84 -4.34 -20.36 14.58
CA PRO A 84 -5.47 -20.14 13.67
C PRO A 84 -6.17 -18.82 13.98
N VAL A 85 -6.65 -18.13 12.95
CA VAL A 85 -7.39 -16.87 13.11
C VAL A 85 -8.87 -17.19 13.33
N GLY A 86 -9.45 -16.76 14.45
CA GLY A 86 -10.78 -17.18 14.90
C GLY A 86 -11.97 -16.79 14.01
N SER A 87 -11.77 -15.93 13.01
CA SER A 87 -12.81 -15.45 12.09
C SER A 87 -12.88 -16.21 10.76
N GLY A 88 -12.05 -17.24 10.55
CA GLY A 88 -12.03 -18.04 9.32
C GLY A 88 -11.87 -19.54 9.55
N SER A 89 -11.94 -20.34 8.48
CA SER A 89 -11.57 -21.76 8.56
C SER A 89 -10.12 -21.88 9.06
N PRO A 90 -9.82 -22.79 10.00
CA PRO A 90 -8.46 -23.01 10.51
C PRO A 90 -7.48 -23.49 9.42
N LEU A 91 -7.98 -23.81 8.22
CA LEU A 91 -7.20 -24.18 7.05
C LEU A 91 -6.86 -22.99 6.13
N CYS A 92 -7.49 -21.83 6.34
CA CYS A 92 -7.36 -20.67 5.46
C CYS A 92 -6.23 -19.74 5.88
N ASN A 93 -6.09 -19.47 7.18
CA ASN A 93 -5.16 -18.47 7.69
C ASN A 93 -4.54 -18.92 9.01
N ALA A 94 -3.30 -18.53 9.24
CA ALA A 94 -2.65 -18.58 10.55
C ALA A 94 -1.81 -17.33 10.78
N TYR A 95 -1.64 -16.95 12.04
CA TYR A 95 -0.87 -15.79 12.48
C TYR A 95 0.21 -16.21 13.47
N GLY A 96 1.40 -15.62 13.37
CA GLY A 96 2.48 -15.81 14.34
C GLY A 96 3.18 -14.48 14.59
N ARG A 97 3.47 -14.18 15.85
CA ARG A 97 4.29 -13.00 16.21
C ARG A 97 5.74 -13.43 16.28
N VAL A 98 6.59 -12.78 15.50
CA VAL A 98 8.02 -13.10 15.39
C VAL A 98 8.87 -11.88 15.67
N ALA A 99 10.09 -12.11 16.16
CA ALA A 99 11.09 -11.09 16.42
C ALA A 99 12.45 -11.54 15.87
N PHE A 100 13.23 -10.60 15.35
CA PHE A 100 14.60 -10.86 14.91
C PHE A 100 15.56 -10.57 16.06
N ILE A 101 16.12 -11.63 16.65
CA ILE A 101 16.96 -11.56 17.86
C ILE A 101 18.23 -12.35 17.59
N ASP A 102 19.39 -11.75 17.88
CA ASP A 102 20.72 -12.36 17.69
C ASP A 102 20.94 -12.91 16.27
N GLY A 103 20.45 -12.19 15.27
CA GLY A 103 20.60 -12.57 13.86
C GLY A 103 19.66 -13.68 13.39
N GLN A 104 18.63 -14.04 14.17
CA GLN A 104 17.68 -15.10 13.84
C GLN A 104 16.24 -14.69 14.12
N TRP A 105 15.33 -15.14 13.26
CA TRP A 105 13.89 -15.04 13.52
C TRP A 105 13.46 -16.04 14.59
N ARG A 106 12.71 -15.54 15.58
CA ARG A 106 12.18 -16.35 16.68
C ARG A 106 10.73 -15.99 16.92
N HIS A 107 9.92 -16.98 17.30
CA HIS A 107 8.57 -16.74 17.78
C HIS A 107 8.61 -15.93 19.08
N ALA A 108 8.06 -14.72 19.04
CA ALA A 108 7.99 -13.82 20.20
C ALA A 108 7.00 -14.31 21.27
N LEU A 109 6.13 -15.26 20.92
CA LEU A 109 5.12 -15.87 21.80
C LEU A 109 5.36 -17.36 22.08
N LYS A 110 6.56 -17.89 21.80
CA LYS A 110 6.86 -19.34 21.92
C LYS A 110 6.61 -19.89 23.33
N ASP A 111 6.70 -19.05 24.35
CA ASP A 111 6.47 -19.42 25.75
C ASP A 111 5.01 -19.29 26.19
N LEU A 112 4.10 -18.79 25.34
CA LEU A 112 2.67 -18.70 25.58
C LEU A 112 2.01 -20.01 25.11
N THR A 113 1.72 -20.93 26.03
CA THR A 113 1.06 -22.20 25.70
C THR A 113 -0.44 -21.99 25.40
N VAL A 114 -1.11 -23.01 24.84
CA VAL A 114 -2.58 -23.00 24.71
C VAL A 114 -3.24 -22.83 26.08
N ASP A 115 -2.72 -23.47 27.12
CA ASP A 115 -3.22 -23.30 28.49
C ASP A 115 -3.02 -21.87 29.00
N ASP A 116 -1.87 -21.24 28.70
CA ASP A 116 -1.64 -19.83 29.04
C ASP A 116 -2.61 -18.90 28.27
N PHE A 117 -2.94 -19.23 27.02
CA PHE A 117 -3.92 -18.49 26.22
C PHE A 117 -5.34 -18.63 26.77
N MET A 118 -5.74 -19.85 27.18
CA MET A 118 -7.05 -20.09 27.81
C MET A 118 -7.14 -19.41 29.19
N ASP A 119 -6.05 -19.41 29.96
CA ASP A 119 -5.97 -18.67 31.23
C ASP A 119 -6.03 -17.15 31.02
N LEU A 120 -5.46 -16.64 29.91
CA LEU A 120 -5.52 -15.23 29.55
C LEU A 120 -6.92 -14.82 29.06
N MET A 121 -7.60 -15.71 28.32
CA MET A 121 -8.98 -15.56 27.85
C MET A 121 -10.01 -15.61 28.98
N GLY A 122 -9.67 -16.28 30.09
CA GLY A 122 -10.51 -16.37 31.28
C GLY A 122 -11.93 -16.88 31.00
N ASP A 123 -12.87 -16.50 31.88
CA ASP A 123 -14.28 -16.93 31.79
C ASP A 123 -15.10 -16.14 30.74
N ASP A 124 -14.53 -15.05 30.19
CA ASP A 124 -15.20 -14.18 29.23
C ASP A 124 -14.36 -14.00 27.95
N PRO A 125 -14.50 -14.95 27.00
CA PRO A 125 -13.71 -14.97 25.77
C PRO A 125 -14.08 -13.83 24.81
N VAL A 126 -15.29 -13.29 24.91
CA VAL A 126 -15.77 -12.21 24.04
C VAL A 126 -15.07 -10.90 24.41
N ASP A 127 -14.94 -10.62 25.71
CA ASP A 127 -14.23 -9.44 26.19
C ASP A 127 -12.72 -9.53 25.93
N PHE A 128 -12.12 -10.72 26.00
CA PHE A 128 -10.71 -10.91 25.61
C PHE A 128 -10.47 -10.67 24.13
N VAL A 129 -11.31 -11.22 23.24
CA VAL A 129 -11.21 -11.00 21.80
C VAL A 129 -11.44 -9.54 21.48
N ARG A 130 -12.42 -8.88 22.11
CA ARG A 130 -12.62 -7.44 22.00
C ARG A 130 -11.37 -6.69 22.43
N ALA A 131 -10.82 -6.97 23.62
CA ALA A 131 -9.62 -6.34 24.16
C ALA A 131 -8.41 -6.45 23.21
N LEU A 132 -8.21 -7.61 22.55
CA LEU A 132 -7.17 -7.78 21.53
C LEU A 132 -7.39 -6.93 20.27
N THR A 133 -8.63 -6.52 19.99
CA THR A 133 -9.01 -5.72 18.81
C THR A 133 -9.18 -4.23 19.09
N VAL A 134 -9.35 -3.81 20.36
CA VAL A 134 -9.58 -2.40 20.76
C VAL A 134 -8.34 -1.71 21.36
N GLY A 135 -7.16 -2.33 21.26
CA GLY A 135 -5.89 -1.73 21.66
C GLY A 135 -5.53 -1.86 23.15
N LEU A 136 -4.31 -1.45 23.49
CA LEU A 136 -3.71 -1.71 24.80
C LEU A 136 -4.44 -1.05 25.99
N SER A 137 -5.05 0.12 25.81
CA SER A 137 -5.71 0.88 26.90
C SER A 137 -6.92 0.15 27.48
N GLU A 138 -7.65 -0.57 26.64
CA GLU A 138 -8.82 -1.38 27.03
C GLU A 138 -8.40 -2.79 27.46
N SER A 139 -7.31 -3.32 26.90
CA SER A 139 -6.81 -4.65 27.26
C SER A 139 -5.97 -4.67 28.54
N VAL A 140 -5.30 -3.59 28.93
CA VAL A 140 -4.48 -3.53 30.16
C VAL A 140 -5.30 -3.78 31.44
N PRO A 141 -6.49 -3.19 31.66
CA PRO A 141 -7.31 -3.50 32.83
C PRO A 141 -7.75 -4.97 32.87
N TYR A 142 -8.11 -5.53 31.71
CA TYR A 142 -8.50 -6.93 31.58
C TYR A 142 -7.31 -7.88 31.81
N MET A 143 -6.20 -7.65 31.12
CA MET A 143 -4.96 -8.41 31.28
C MET A 143 -4.42 -8.30 32.70
N ALA A 144 -4.46 -7.13 33.33
CA ALA A 144 -4.07 -6.96 34.74
C ALA A 144 -4.95 -7.79 35.67
N LYS A 145 -6.27 -7.84 35.43
CA LYS A 145 -7.21 -8.67 36.19
C LYS A 145 -6.91 -10.17 36.05
N GLN A 146 -6.58 -10.64 34.85
CA GLN A 146 -6.24 -12.04 34.62
C GLN A 146 -4.82 -12.40 35.09
N VAL A 147 -3.85 -11.50 34.91
CA VAL A 147 -2.48 -11.65 35.43
C VAL A 147 -2.46 -11.64 36.97
N MET A 148 -3.35 -10.89 37.63
CA MET A 148 -3.54 -10.97 39.09
C MET A 148 -4.05 -12.35 39.54
N LYS A 149 -4.89 -13.01 38.74
CA LYS A 149 -5.34 -14.38 39.02
C LYS A 149 -4.26 -15.43 38.71
N ASN A 150 -3.40 -15.15 37.72
CA ASN A 150 -2.35 -16.06 37.25
C ASN A 150 -0.97 -15.35 37.16
N PRO A 151 -0.27 -15.15 38.30
CA PRO A 151 0.97 -14.36 38.36
C PRO A 151 2.11 -14.87 37.46
N ARG A 152 2.06 -16.15 37.08
CA ARG A 152 2.99 -16.79 36.15
C ARG A 152 2.97 -16.17 34.74
N LEU A 153 1.87 -15.52 34.36
CA LEU A 153 1.69 -14.89 33.05
C LEU A 153 2.38 -13.52 32.96
N LEU A 154 2.75 -12.90 34.08
CA LEU A 154 3.32 -11.54 34.11
C LEU A 154 4.58 -11.42 33.23
N LYS A 155 5.51 -12.37 33.32
CA LYS A 155 6.75 -12.36 32.51
C LYS A 155 6.49 -12.62 31.01
N LYS A 156 5.37 -13.25 30.67
CA LYS A 156 5.00 -13.63 29.30
C LYS A 156 4.17 -12.55 28.59
N VAL A 157 3.44 -11.74 29.35
CA VAL A 157 2.61 -10.64 28.82
C VAL A 157 3.40 -9.33 28.69
N VAL A 158 4.45 -9.11 29.48
CA VAL A 158 5.30 -7.89 29.38
C VAL A 158 5.80 -7.59 27.95
N PRO A 159 6.22 -8.57 27.12
CA PRO A 159 6.59 -8.31 25.72
C PRO A 159 5.41 -8.00 24.78
N LEU A 160 4.16 -8.27 25.19
CA LEU A 160 2.93 -7.86 24.49
C LEU A 160 2.56 -6.40 24.75
N VAL A 161 3.12 -5.79 25.80
CA VAL A 161 2.93 -4.37 26.13
C VAL A 161 3.84 -3.52 25.25
N GLY A 162 3.42 -3.32 23.99
CA GLY A 162 3.97 -2.33 23.07
C GLY A 162 3.20 -1.01 23.14
N ASN A 163 3.70 0.02 22.46
CA ASN A 163 2.94 1.26 22.25
C ASN A 163 1.89 1.02 21.15
N ASP A 164 0.77 0.36 21.47
CA ASP A 164 -0.33 0.23 20.50
C ASP A 164 -0.97 1.58 20.21
N PRO A 165 -1.49 1.80 18.98
CA PRO A 165 -2.31 2.97 18.70
C PRO A 165 -3.58 2.93 19.56
N LEU A 166 -3.91 4.07 20.19
CA LEU A 166 -5.10 4.25 21.05
C LEU A 166 -6.43 4.30 20.27
N GLY A 167 -6.39 4.02 18.96
CA GLY A 167 -7.53 4.05 18.03
C GLY A 167 -7.11 4.48 16.62
N TRP A 168 -8.07 4.46 15.69
CA TRP A 168 -7.93 4.99 14.34
C TRP A 168 -8.87 6.18 14.15
N ASN A 169 -8.41 7.23 13.47
CA ASN A 169 -9.24 8.36 13.10
C ASN A 169 -9.62 8.25 11.63
N TRP A 170 -10.92 8.23 11.36
CA TRP A 170 -11.47 8.29 10.01
C TRP A 170 -11.27 9.70 9.43
N VAL A 171 -10.76 9.80 8.21
CA VAL A 171 -10.48 11.08 7.55
C VAL A 171 -11.02 11.13 6.12
N SER A 172 -11.93 10.25 5.73
CA SER A 172 -12.25 10.02 4.31
C SER A 172 -13.63 10.52 3.86
N ASP A 173 -14.37 11.25 4.70
CA ASP A 173 -15.74 11.68 4.35
C ASP A 173 -15.77 12.49 3.05
N ARG A 174 -14.91 13.51 2.93
CA ARG A 174 -14.85 14.36 1.72
C ARG A 174 -14.54 13.57 0.45
N LEU A 175 -13.71 12.52 0.56
CA LEU A 175 -13.38 11.65 -0.56
C LEU A 175 -14.60 10.83 -0.98
N LEU A 176 -15.35 10.27 -0.02
CA LEU A 176 -16.56 9.51 -0.31
C LEU A 176 -17.70 10.38 -0.85
N ASP A 177 -17.90 11.55 -0.24
CA ASP A 177 -18.96 12.50 -0.59
C ASP A 177 -18.75 13.10 -1.99
N SER A 178 -17.52 13.07 -2.51
CA SER A 178 -17.21 13.53 -3.88
C SER A 178 -17.92 12.71 -4.96
N GLY A 179 -18.26 11.44 -4.67
CA GLY A 179 -18.84 10.51 -5.64
C GLY A 179 -17.89 10.13 -6.78
N GLU A 180 -16.60 10.47 -6.70
CA GLU A 180 -15.61 10.14 -7.72
C GLU A 180 -15.31 8.64 -7.78
N GLY A 181 -15.03 8.14 -8.98
CA GLY A 181 -14.51 6.79 -9.15
C GLY A 181 -13.12 6.65 -8.54
N SER A 182 -12.82 5.48 -7.98
CA SER A 182 -11.52 5.15 -7.41
C SER A 182 -11.10 3.72 -7.78
N SER A 183 -9.80 3.44 -7.71
CA SER A 183 -9.29 2.08 -7.80
C SER A 183 -9.60 1.28 -6.54
N PHE A 184 -9.64 -0.05 -6.66
CA PHE A 184 -9.72 -0.92 -5.48
C PHE A 184 -8.50 -0.73 -4.56
N TYR A 185 -7.31 -0.60 -5.16
CA TYR A 185 -6.10 -0.13 -4.48
C TYR A 185 -5.89 1.35 -4.80
N VAL A 186 -6.45 2.21 -3.96
CA VAL A 186 -6.38 3.67 -4.11
C VAL A 186 -4.93 4.12 -3.93
N PRO A 187 -4.31 4.82 -4.91
CA PRO A 187 -2.96 5.33 -4.75
C PRO A 187 -2.96 6.40 -3.67
N LEU A 188 -2.20 6.18 -2.60
CA LEU A 188 -2.05 7.07 -1.45
C LEU A 188 -0.58 7.18 -1.12
N ILE A 189 -0.08 8.41 -1.04
CA ILE A 189 1.29 8.70 -0.62
C ILE A 189 1.30 9.77 0.47
N SER A 190 2.21 9.65 1.43
CA SER A 190 2.65 10.80 2.23
C SER A 190 3.60 11.65 1.40
N ASP A 191 3.55 12.97 1.55
CA ASP A 191 4.49 13.88 0.91
C ASP A 191 5.89 13.64 1.51
N PRO A 192 6.88 13.23 0.70
CA PRO A 192 8.22 12.93 1.19
C PRO A 192 9.03 14.20 1.52
N ARG A 193 8.50 15.41 1.24
CA ARG A 193 9.14 16.70 1.47
C ARG A 193 8.42 17.56 2.51
N VAL A 194 7.09 17.47 2.59
CA VAL A 194 6.26 18.27 3.51
C VAL A 194 5.57 17.36 4.52
N SER A 195 6.11 17.31 5.73
CA SER A 195 5.53 16.51 6.82
C SER A 195 4.08 16.93 7.07
N GLY A 196 3.19 15.94 7.25
CA GLY A 196 1.77 16.16 7.45
C GLY A 196 0.96 16.25 6.16
N SER A 197 1.59 16.48 5.01
CA SER A 197 0.90 16.51 3.72
C SER A 197 0.81 15.12 3.11
N TRP A 198 -0.36 14.78 2.56
CA TRP A 198 -0.63 13.49 1.93
C TRP A 198 -1.37 13.72 0.62
N PHE A 199 -1.21 12.81 -0.34
CA PHE A 199 -1.91 12.83 -1.62
C PHE A 199 -2.59 11.50 -1.90
N VAL A 200 -3.83 11.54 -2.40
CA VAL A 200 -4.61 10.35 -2.75
C VAL A 200 -5.27 10.52 -4.12
N GLY A 201 -5.34 9.45 -4.92
CA GLY A 201 -5.93 9.50 -6.27
C GLY A 201 -7.32 8.87 -6.35
N LEU A 202 -8.33 9.68 -6.71
CA LEU A 202 -9.66 9.25 -7.12
C LEU A 202 -9.83 9.56 -8.62
N GLN A 203 -10.71 10.46 -9.05
CA GLN A 203 -10.65 11.05 -10.40
C GLN A 203 -9.76 12.29 -10.40
N HIS A 204 -9.81 13.04 -9.31
CA HIS A 204 -8.82 14.03 -8.94
C HIS A 204 -7.65 13.39 -8.17
N VAL A 205 -6.55 14.13 -8.11
CA VAL A 205 -5.61 14.01 -6.98
C VAL A 205 -6.15 14.89 -5.86
N TRP A 206 -6.24 14.32 -4.66
CA TRP A 206 -6.68 15.01 -3.45
C TRP A 206 -5.52 15.20 -2.49
N ARG A 207 -5.58 16.22 -1.65
CA ARG A 207 -4.52 16.56 -0.70
C ARG A 207 -5.08 16.95 0.67
N THR A 208 -4.44 16.46 1.72
CA THR A 208 -4.46 17.08 3.07
C THR A 208 -3.08 17.65 3.36
N LYS A 209 -2.98 18.67 4.22
CA LYS A 209 -1.71 19.31 4.61
C LYS A 209 -1.32 19.08 6.06
N ASP A 210 -2.18 18.47 6.86
CA ASP A 210 -2.01 18.35 8.31
C ASP A 210 -2.46 16.99 8.87
N ASN A 211 -2.37 15.93 8.06
CA ASN A 211 -2.78 14.56 8.38
C ASN A 211 -4.29 14.37 8.56
N GLY A 212 -5.10 15.05 7.75
CA GLY A 212 -6.55 14.89 7.75
C GLY A 212 -7.28 15.87 8.68
N GLY A 213 -6.62 16.92 9.15
CA GLY A 213 -7.19 17.97 9.98
C GLY A 213 -6.76 17.95 11.45
N SER A 214 -7.45 18.76 12.26
CA SER A 214 -7.18 18.90 13.69
C SER A 214 -7.29 17.58 14.45
N GLN A 215 -6.19 17.12 15.05
CA GLN A 215 -6.15 15.91 15.87
C GLN A 215 -7.22 15.90 16.97
N ALA A 216 -7.38 17.01 17.70
CA ALA A 216 -8.38 17.10 18.79
C ALA A 216 -9.83 16.98 18.27
N PHE A 217 -10.09 17.43 17.04
CA PHE A 217 -11.39 17.23 16.40
C PHE A 217 -11.56 15.76 16.00
N LEU A 218 -10.55 15.19 15.34
CA LEU A 218 -10.59 13.82 14.84
C LEU A 218 -10.75 12.81 15.99
N GLU A 219 -9.99 12.93 17.07
CA GLU A 219 -10.07 12.03 18.22
C GLU A 219 -11.43 12.10 18.92
N LYS A 220 -12.06 13.28 18.93
CA LYS A 220 -13.37 13.49 19.57
C LYS A 220 -14.53 12.96 18.71
N TYR A 221 -14.52 13.25 17.41
CA TYR A 221 -15.68 13.06 16.54
C TYR A 221 -15.51 11.92 15.54
N CYS A 222 -14.28 11.63 15.13
CA CYS A 222 -13.96 10.78 13.99
C CYS A 222 -13.14 9.54 14.35
N ASN A 223 -12.91 9.30 15.64
CA ASN A 223 -12.29 8.07 16.10
C ASN A 223 -13.24 6.89 15.83
N GLU A 224 -12.79 5.84 15.15
CA GLU A 224 -13.65 4.73 14.73
C GLU A 224 -14.26 3.94 15.89
N PHE A 225 -13.70 4.03 17.09
CA PHE A 225 -14.18 3.33 18.27
C PHE A 225 -14.99 4.21 19.22
N THR A 226 -14.53 5.45 19.43
CA THR A 226 -15.07 6.35 20.45
C THR A 226 -15.65 7.65 19.90
N GLY A 227 -15.60 7.84 18.59
CA GLY A 227 -15.98 9.09 17.92
C GLY A 227 -17.48 9.35 18.00
N ASP A 228 -17.83 10.61 18.28
CA ASP A 228 -19.22 11.08 18.25
C ASP A 228 -19.68 11.44 16.83
N TYR A 229 -19.80 10.43 15.97
CA TYR A 229 -20.23 10.59 14.57
C TYR A 229 -21.63 11.20 14.44
N GLY A 230 -22.51 11.01 15.42
CA GLY A 230 -23.89 11.50 15.39
C GLY A 230 -24.02 13.00 15.62
N ASN A 231 -23.06 13.63 16.30
CA ASN A 231 -23.09 15.06 16.63
C ASN A 231 -21.88 15.84 16.09
N ARG A 232 -21.14 15.28 15.12
CA ARG A 232 -20.01 15.96 14.49
C ARG A 232 -20.49 17.22 13.75
N PRO A 233 -19.85 18.39 13.96
CA PRO A 233 -20.26 19.62 13.30
C PRO A 233 -19.76 19.76 11.86
N GLU A 234 -18.75 18.96 11.48
CA GLU A 234 -18.10 18.99 10.17
C GLU A 234 -17.76 17.55 9.72
N PRO A 235 -17.53 17.31 8.41
CA PRO A 235 -17.04 16.03 7.92
C PRO A 235 -15.69 15.64 8.51
N CYS A 236 -15.46 14.35 8.64
CA CYS A 236 -14.19 13.78 9.09
C CYS A 236 -13.16 13.79 7.95
N GLY A 237 -12.07 14.52 8.15
CA GLY A 237 -11.05 14.76 7.13
C GLY A 237 -11.16 16.12 6.46
N ASP A 238 -10.01 16.68 6.08
CA ASP A 238 -9.90 18.00 5.46
C ASP A 238 -9.43 17.94 3.98
N TRP A 239 -9.53 16.77 3.35
CA TRP A 239 -9.07 16.59 1.96
C TRP A 239 -9.66 17.61 0.98
N GLU A 240 -8.78 18.17 0.16
CA GLU A 240 -9.11 19.10 -0.90
C GLU A 240 -8.77 18.50 -2.27
N ALA A 241 -9.70 18.55 -3.23
CA ALA A 241 -9.44 18.16 -4.62
C ALA A 241 -8.49 19.18 -5.27
N LEU A 242 -7.46 18.69 -5.96
CA LEU A 242 -6.48 19.54 -6.64
C LEU A 242 -6.94 19.88 -8.06
N GLY A 243 -6.91 21.18 -8.39
CA GLY A 243 -7.16 21.69 -9.74
C GLY A 243 -8.58 22.11 -10.07
N GLY A 244 -9.44 22.16 -9.07
CA GLY A 244 -10.77 22.75 -9.16
C GLY A 244 -11.71 22.22 -8.08
N PRO A 245 -13.03 22.40 -8.25
CA PRO A 245 -14.01 21.83 -7.34
C PRO A 245 -14.02 20.29 -7.46
N ALA A 246 -14.29 19.61 -6.36
CA ALA A 246 -14.43 18.15 -6.32
C ALA A 246 -15.62 17.66 -7.16
N GLY A 247 -15.51 16.46 -7.72
CA GLY A 247 -16.60 15.79 -8.43
C GLY A 247 -16.26 15.39 -9.87
N ALA A 248 -16.99 14.40 -10.38
CA ALA A 248 -16.75 13.88 -11.73
C ALA A 248 -17.05 14.93 -12.82
N GLY A 249 -16.12 15.09 -13.76
CA GLY A 249 -16.23 16.02 -14.89
C GLY A 249 -15.87 17.47 -14.58
N GLU A 250 -15.52 17.79 -13.34
CA GLU A 250 -15.08 19.12 -12.93
C GLU A 250 -13.64 19.44 -13.35
N ALA A 251 -13.25 20.71 -13.24
CA ALA A 251 -11.86 21.11 -13.45
C ALA A 251 -10.95 20.39 -12.43
N GLY A 252 -9.88 19.76 -12.91
CA GLY A 252 -8.99 18.93 -12.08
C GLY A 252 -9.28 17.42 -12.18
N ASP A 253 -10.43 17.01 -12.73
CA ASP A 253 -10.72 15.60 -12.99
C ASP A 253 -9.82 15.10 -14.12
N LEU A 254 -8.79 14.33 -13.75
CA LEU A 254 -7.74 13.86 -14.65
C LEU A 254 -8.23 12.83 -15.67
N VAL A 255 -9.42 12.26 -15.46
CA VAL A 255 -10.06 11.33 -16.39
C VAL A 255 -11.17 11.96 -17.23
N SER A 256 -11.52 13.22 -16.98
CA SER A 256 -12.53 13.96 -17.74
C SER A 256 -12.13 14.24 -19.20
N PRO A 257 -13.10 14.54 -20.08
CA PRO A 257 -12.83 15.06 -21.42
C PRO A 257 -12.12 16.42 -21.46
N LEU A 258 -12.03 17.16 -20.35
CA LEU A 258 -11.34 18.47 -20.29
C LEU A 258 -9.85 18.35 -20.60
N TYR A 259 -9.25 17.19 -20.32
CA TYR A 259 -7.86 16.86 -20.66
C TYR A 259 -7.71 16.12 -22.00
N GLY A 260 -8.71 16.20 -22.87
CA GLY A 260 -8.74 15.55 -24.19
C GLY A 260 -9.79 14.45 -24.30
N ALA A 261 -10.19 14.12 -25.53
CA ALA A 261 -11.26 13.13 -25.80
C ALA A 261 -10.77 11.67 -25.70
N ASP A 262 -9.46 11.43 -25.73
CA ASP A 262 -8.84 10.12 -25.70
C ASP A 262 -8.42 9.72 -24.27
N LYS A 263 -8.34 8.39 -24.04
CA LYS A 263 -7.89 7.78 -22.77
C LYS A 263 -8.60 8.25 -21.49
N GLY A 264 -9.78 8.87 -21.60
CA GLY A 264 -10.59 9.33 -20.47
C GLY A 264 -11.40 8.21 -19.79
N GLY A 265 -12.01 8.55 -18.66
CA GLY A 265 -12.79 7.67 -17.79
C GLY A 265 -11.97 6.86 -16.77
N SER A 266 -12.68 6.15 -15.88
CA SER A 266 -12.14 5.41 -14.74
C SER A 266 -11.65 6.30 -13.58
N TYR A 267 -10.35 6.28 -13.27
CA TYR A 267 -9.75 6.89 -12.08
C TYR A 267 -8.21 6.98 -12.20
N VAL A 268 -7.60 7.75 -11.31
CA VAL A 268 -6.17 7.83 -11.00
C VAL A 268 -5.71 6.51 -10.36
N VAL A 269 -4.54 6.03 -10.77
CA VAL A 269 -3.97 4.74 -10.34
C VAL A 269 -2.54 4.86 -9.80
N ALA A 270 -1.88 5.98 -10.05
CA ALA A 270 -0.57 6.28 -9.47
C ALA A 270 -0.48 7.78 -9.17
N VAL A 271 0.13 8.12 -8.03
CA VAL A 271 0.42 9.49 -7.61
C VAL A 271 1.80 9.46 -6.98
N GLU A 272 2.74 10.24 -7.51
CA GLU A 272 4.12 10.27 -7.04
C GLU A 272 4.63 11.69 -6.86
N ARG A 273 5.42 11.89 -5.81
CA ARG A 273 5.92 13.20 -5.42
C ARG A 273 7.44 13.25 -5.49
N THR A 274 8.00 14.26 -6.16
CA THR A 274 9.46 14.43 -6.14
C THR A 274 9.94 14.79 -4.73
N ARG A 275 11.14 14.36 -4.38
CA ARG A 275 11.84 14.76 -3.15
C ARG A 275 12.66 16.04 -3.33
N SER A 276 12.96 16.41 -4.57
CA SER A 276 13.86 17.53 -4.90
C SER A 276 13.24 18.91 -4.64
N ASP A 277 11.92 19.01 -4.72
CA ASP A 277 11.17 20.24 -4.48
C ASP A 277 9.82 19.94 -3.83
N LYS A 278 9.14 21.01 -3.40
CA LYS A 278 7.79 20.93 -2.84
C LYS A 278 6.69 21.25 -3.85
N ASN A 279 6.94 21.27 -5.16
CA ASN A 279 5.95 21.70 -6.17
C ASN A 279 5.60 20.65 -7.26
N THR A 280 6.53 19.75 -7.59
CA THR A 280 6.40 18.77 -8.66
C THR A 280 5.78 17.44 -8.23
N LEU A 281 4.58 17.15 -8.73
CA LEU A 281 3.85 15.89 -8.52
C LEU A 281 3.51 15.27 -9.87
N TRP A 282 3.65 13.96 -9.99
CA TRP A 282 3.24 13.18 -11.16
C TRP A 282 2.02 12.34 -10.80
N ALA A 283 1.11 12.17 -11.75
CA ALA A 283 -0.07 11.34 -11.56
C ALA A 283 -0.40 10.61 -12.86
N ALA A 284 -0.93 9.40 -12.75
CA ALA A 284 -1.39 8.63 -13.91
C ALA A 284 -2.76 8.02 -13.69
N THR A 285 -3.46 7.80 -14.80
CA THR A 285 -4.81 7.22 -14.79
C THR A 285 -4.82 5.82 -15.38
N ARG A 286 -5.88 5.07 -15.04
CA ARG A 286 -6.07 3.66 -15.41
C ARG A 286 -5.89 3.36 -16.90
N ARG A 287 -6.13 4.33 -17.78
CA ARG A 287 -6.10 4.14 -19.24
C ARG A 287 -4.85 4.73 -19.90
N GLY A 288 -3.83 5.10 -19.12
CA GLY A 288 -2.55 5.53 -19.68
C GLY A 288 -2.41 7.02 -19.87
N ARG A 289 -3.25 7.85 -19.23
CA ARG A 289 -2.93 9.27 -19.13
C ARG A 289 -1.83 9.48 -18.10
N LEU A 290 -0.90 10.36 -18.41
CA LEU A 290 0.18 10.77 -17.50
C LEU A 290 0.16 12.28 -17.36
N PHE A 291 0.32 12.77 -16.14
CA PHE A 291 0.27 14.19 -15.81
C PHE A 291 1.44 14.58 -14.93
N VAL A 292 1.83 15.86 -15.03
CA VAL A 292 2.70 16.53 -14.07
C VAL A 292 2.04 17.83 -13.61
N SER A 293 2.08 18.07 -12.30
CA SER A 293 1.83 19.38 -11.72
C SER A 293 3.16 20.01 -11.31
N LYS A 294 3.32 21.31 -11.54
CA LYS A 294 4.49 22.10 -11.09
C LYS A 294 4.14 23.07 -9.97
N ASN A 295 2.97 22.91 -9.34
CA ASN A 295 2.50 23.74 -8.24
C ASN A 295 1.61 22.95 -7.25
N ALA A 296 1.85 21.66 -7.04
CA ALA A 296 1.00 20.79 -6.23
C ALA A 296 0.90 21.20 -4.73
N ASP A 297 1.83 22.03 -4.23
CA ASP A 297 1.78 22.62 -2.88
C ASP A 297 1.22 24.05 -2.88
N ALA A 298 0.51 24.47 -3.93
CA ALA A 298 -0.19 25.76 -3.95
C ALA A 298 -1.05 25.91 -2.68
N ALA A 299 -1.14 27.16 -2.19
CA ALA A 299 -1.87 27.48 -0.96
C ALA A 299 -3.32 26.99 -1.07
N ASN A 300 -4.03 27.41 -2.12
CA ASN A 300 -5.36 26.92 -2.46
C ASN A 300 -5.24 25.69 -3.36
N ALA A 301 -5.98 24.62 -3.06
CA ALA A 301 -5.99 23.40 -3.87
C ALA A 301 -6.51 23.61 -5.30
N ALA A 302 -7.50 24.50 -5.47
CA ALA A 302 -8.09 24.82 -6.77
C ALA A 302 -7.10 25.52 -7.75
N ASP A 303 -6.03 26.13 -7.24
CA ASP A 303 -5.01 26.80 -8.07
C ASP A 303 -3.99 25.81 -8.66
N VAL A 304 -3.99 24.55 -8.20
CA VAL A 304 -3.10 23.51 -8.72
C VAL A 304 -3.42 23.24 -10.19
N THR A 305 -2.42 23.13 -11.04
CA THR A 305 -2.62 22.79 -12.45
C THR A 305 -1.90 21.51 -12.81
N PHE A 306 -2.48 20.75 -13.75
CA PHE A 306 -1.91 19.52 -14.29
C PHE A 306 -1.67 19.68 -15.80
N THR A 307 -0.46 19.36 -16.23
CA THR A 307 -0.07 19.28 -17.64
C THR A 307 -0.10 17.81 -18.06
N ARG A 308 -0.88 17.47 -19.09
CA ARG A 308 -0.93 16.12 -19.66
C ARG A 308 0.33 15.86 -20.51
N LEU A 309 0.98 14.72 -20.28
CA LEU A 309 2.28 14.37 -20.84
C LEU A 309 2.23 13.24 -21.88
N ASP A 310 1.11 12.55 -21.96
CA ASP A 310 0.89 11.47 -22.94
C ASP A 310 0.21 12.00 -24.22
N SER A 311 0.14 11.16 -25.23
CA SER A 311 -0.54 11.43 -26.51
C SER A 311 -1.32 10.21 -27.00
N ALA A 312 -2.10 10.37 -28.08
CA ALA A 312 -2.80 9.24 -28.70
C ALA A 312 -1.88 8.09 -29.15
N SER A 313 -0.58 8.34 -29.40
CA SER A 313 0.38 7.29 -29.80
C SER A 313 1.06 6.60 -28.63
N THR A 314 1.15 7.24 -27.46
CA THR A 314 1.68 6.62 -26.24
C THR A 314 0.73 5.52 -25.71
N PRO A 315 1.19 4.59 -24.87
CA PRO A 315 0.38 3.44 -24.47
C PRO A 315 -0.98 3.82 -23.85
N THR A 316 -2.03 3.08 -24.21
CA THR A 316 -3.37 3.19 -23.60
C THR A 316 -3.64 1.97 -22.73
N ARG A 317 -2.80 1.78 -21.72
CA ARG A 317 -2.84 0.64 -20.78
C ARG A 317 -2.79 1.12 -19.34
N PHE A 318 -3.00 0.18 -18.41
CA PHE A 318 -2.92 0.44 -16.98
C PHE A 318 -1.50 0.84 -16.60
N VAL A 319 -1.31 2.06 -16.10
CA VAL A 319 -0.04 2.50 -15.53
C VAL A 319 0.10 1.83 -14.16
N SER A 320 1.14 1.03 -14.00
CA SER A 320 1.36 0.24 -12.79
C SER A 320 2.31 0.88 -11.78
N GLY A 321 3.20 1.77 -12.24
CA GLY A 321 4.16 2.45 -11.38
C GLY A 321 4.73 3.69 -12.05
N ILE A 322 5.14 4.65 -11.23
CA ILE A 322 5.90 5.83 -11.63
C ILE A 322 7.09 5.93 -10.69
N VAL A 323 8.27 6.18 -11.21
CA VAL A 323 9.45 6.51 -10.40
C VAL A 323 10.01 7.82 -10.91
N ILE A 324 9.98 8.86 -10.08
CA ILE A 324 10.52 10.17 -10.44
C ILE A 324 12.03 10.16 -10.18
N ASP A 325 12.81 10.64 -11.15
CA ASP A 325 14.25 10.81 -10.97
C ASP A 325 14.52 11.80 -9.82
N ARG A 326 15.38 11.39 -8.90
CA ARG A 326 15.75 12.18 -7.74
C ARG A 326 16.58 13.42 -8.12
N ASN A 327 17.31 13.34 -9.22
CA ASN A 327 18.20 14.41 -9.70
C ASN A 327 17.53 15.35 -10.70
N ASP A 328 16.40 14.95 -11.29
CA ASP A 328 15.60 15.79 -12.17
C ASP A 328 14.10 15.51 -11.99
N ALA A 329 13.38 16.43 -11.35
CA ALA A 329 11.93 16.29 -11.12
C ALA A 329 11.08 16.27 -12.41
N ASN A 330 11.66 16.64 -13.55
CA ASN A 330 11.00 16.57 -14.85
C ASN A 330 11.27 15.25 -15.57
N HIS A 331 12.03 14.34 -14.98
CA HIS A 331 12.35 13.03 -15.53
C HIS A 331 11.72 11.93 -14.67
N ALA A 332 11.09 10.94 -15.31
CA ALA A 332 10.48 9.81 -14.62
C ALA A 332 10.49 8.54 -15.48
N TRP A 333 10.47 7.39 -14.83
CA TRP A 333 10.18 6.10 -15.45
C TRP A 333 8.74 5.70 -15.14
N VAL A 334 8.06 5.13 -16.13
CA VAL A 334 6.64 4.75 -16.03
C VAL A 334 6.46 3.34 -16.55
N SER A 335 5.82 2.49 -15.76
CA SER A 335 5.52 1.11 -16.15
C SER A 335 4.06 0.89 -16.50
N PHE A 336 3.82 -0.10 -17.35
CA PHE A 336 2.50 -0.49 -17.80
C PHE A 336 2.24 -1.98 -17.55
N SER A 337 1.07 -2.27 -17.01
CA SER A 337 0.54 -3.62 -16.91
C SER A 337 -0.21 -4.03 -18.18
N GLY A 338 -0.38 -5.33 -18.39
CA GLY A 338 -0.99 -5.93 -19.59
C GLY A 338 0.01 -6.22 -20.71
N TYR A 339 -0.49 -6.83 -21.79
CA TYR A 339 0.31 -7.36 -22.91
C TYR A 339 0.32 -6.44 -24.14
N ASP A 340 1.34 -6.56 -24.99
CA ASP A 340 1.52 -5.82 -26.26
C ASP A 340 0.45 -6.07 -27.30
N ALA A 341 -0.19 -7.24 -27.26
CA ALA A 341 -1.38 -7.50 -28.06
C ALA A 341 -2.49 -6.44 -27.87
N TYR A 342 -2.66 -5.92 -26.65
CA TYR A 342 -3.67 -4.89 -26.37
C TYR A 342 -3.25 -3.50 -26.86
N ALA A 343 -1.96 -3.15 -26.78
CA ALA A 343 -1.48 -1.89 -27.34
C ALA A 343 -1.57 -1.89 -28.87
N ALA A 344 -1.20 -3.00 -29.51
CA ALA A 344 -1.32 -3.17 -30.96
C ALA A 344 -2.79 -3.08 -31.41
N ALA A 345 -3.71 -3.75 -30.70
CA ALA A 345 -5.14 -3.65 -30.98
C ALA A 345 -5.70 -2.22 -30.81
N ALA A 346 -5.15 -1.45 -29.87
CA ALA A 346 -5.52 -0.06 -29.65
C ALA A 346 -4.82 0.93 -30.60
N GLY A 347 -3.85 0.48 -31.42
CA GLY A 347 -3.05 1.36 -32.29
C GLY A 347 -2.11 2.28 -31.51
N THR A 348 -1.61 1.83 -30.36
CA THR A 348 -0.73 2.61 -29.45
C THR A 348 0.63 1.94 -29.30
N ALA A 349 1.61 2.64 -28.73
CA ALA A 349 2.95 2.13 -28.53
C ALA A 349 2.98 0.83 -27.69
N THR A 350 3.73 -0.16 -28.18
CA THR A 350 4.13 -1.38 -27.47
C THR A 350 5.27 -1.09 -26.49
N GLY A 351 5.57 -2.03 -25.58
CA GLY A 351 6.57 -1.89 -24.51
C GLY A 351 5.95 -1.68 -23.12
N HIS A 352 6.68 -2.02 -22.07
CA HIS A 352 6.16 -2.05 -20.70
C HIS A 352 6.79 -1.04 -19.75
N VAL A 353 8.00 -0.53 -20.05
CA VAL A 353 8.66 0.50 -19.23
C VAL A 353 9.16 1.62 -20.13
N PHE A 354 8.80 2.85 -19.79
CA PHE A 354 9.15 4.03 -20.56
C PHE A 354 9.87 5.05 -19.71
N GLU A 355 10.94 5.60 -20.27
CA GLU A 355 11.62 6.80 -19.80
C GLU A 355 10.89 8.04 -20.35
N VAL A 356 10.48 8.95 -19.47
CA VAL A 356 9.67 10.12 -19.78
C VAL A 356 10.36 11.39 -19.28
N THR A 357 10.65 12.32 -20.18
CA THR A 357 11.24 13.63 -19.83
C THR A 357 10.29 14.75 -20.22
N TYR A 358 9.85 15.52 -19.22
CA TYR A 358 9.02 16.70 -19.38
C TYR A 358 9.88 17.95 -19.66
N ASN A 359 9.46 18.76 -20.63
CA ASN A 359 10.05 20.07 -20.89
C ASN A 359 9.07 21.18 -20.45
N PRO A 360 9.34 21.89 -19.34
CA PRO A 360 8.48 22.96 -18.85
C PRO A 360 8.34 24.14 -19.82
N GLY A 361 9.34 24.38 -20.68
CA GLY A 361 9.34 25.49 -21.62
C GLY A 361 8.35 25.29 -22.78
N SER A 362 8.16 24.05 -23.23
CA SER A 362 7.19 23.70 -24.29
C SER A 362 5.89 23.12 -23.76
N GLY A 363 5.86 22.66 -22.51
CA GLY A 363 4.71 21.95 -21.94
C GLY A 363 4.53 20.54 -22.49
N THR A 364 5.55 19.95 -23.12
CA THR A 364 5.49 18.63 -23.76
C THR A 364 6.46 17.65 -23.12
N ALA A 365 6.27 16.35 -23.35
CA ALA A 365 7.20 15.31 -22.91
C ALA A 365 7.72 14.46 -24.07
N THR A 366 8.93 13.94 -23.91
CA THR A 366 9.51 12.89 -24.76
C THR A 366 9.39 11.54 -24.07
N TRP A 367 9.08 10.50 -24.84
CA TRP A 367 8.92 9.13 -24.36
C TRP A 367 9.89 8.21 -25.08
N LYS A 368 10.55 7.33 -24.32
CA LYS A 368 11.46 6.32 -24.86
C LYS A 368 11.17 4.99 -24.21
N ASP A 369 10.91 3.97 -25.01
CA ASP A 369 10.78 2.59 -24.54
C ASP A 369 12.14 2.09 -24.05
N ILE A 370 12.19 1.62 -22.81
CA ILE A 370 13.37 1.04 -22.16
C ILE A 370 13.11 -0.37 -21.63
N SER A 371 12.05 -1.03 -22.13
CA SER A 371 11.67 -2.39 -21.74
C SER A 371 12.78 -3.42 -21.93
N ALA A 372 13.76 -3.13 -22.80
CA ALA A 372 14.92 -3.98 -23.04
C ALA A 372 14.52 -5.44 -23.36
N ASN A 373 14.92 -6.40 -22.51
CA ASN A 373 14.68 -7.83 -22.69
C ASN A 373 13.68 -8.43 -21.69
N ILE A 374 12.85 -7.61 -21.02
CA ILE A 374 11.85 -8.10 -20.04
C ILE A 374 10.74 -8.95 -20.68
N GLY A 375 10.62 -8.96 -22.01
CA GLY A 375 9.60 -9.71 -22.75
C GLY A 375 8.21 -9.07 -22.68
N ASP A 376 7.25 -9.66 -23.41
CA ASP A 376 5.85 -9.21 -23.38
C ASP A 376 5.13 -9.77 -22.15
N GLN A 377 5.12 -9.00 -21.06
CA GLN A 377 4.46 -9.40 -19.82
C GLN A 377 4.01 -8.22 -18.96
N PRO A 378 2.95 -8.39 -18.14
CA PRO A 378 2.48 -7.33 -17.25
C PRO A 378 3.52 -6.94 -16.21
N ILE A 379 3.86 -5.64 -16.15
CA ILE A 379 4.62 -5.08 -15.04
C ILE A 379 3.66 -4.62 -13.95
N THR A 380 3.89 -5.06 -12.72
CA THR A 380 3.04 -4.78 -11.55
C THR A 380 3.47 -3.53 -10.79
N ASP A 381 4.75 -3.18 -10.83
CA ASP A 381 5.32 -1.94 -10.29
C ASP A 381 6.77 -1.75 -10.79
N ILE A 382 7.36 -0.58 -10.57
CA ILE A 382 8.78 -0.28 -10.80
C ILE A 382 9.39 0.48 -9.61
N THR A 383 10.68 0.27 -9.36
CA THR A 383 11.42 1.06 -8.37
C THR A 383 12.87 1.27 -8.80
N LEU A 384 13.50 2.36 -8.36
CA LEU A 384 14.89 2.69 -8.68
C LEU A 384 15.74 2.56 -7.42
N ASP A 385 16.84 1.80 -7.49
CA ASP A 385 17.92 1.93 -6.52
C ASP A 385 18.75 3.18 -6.88
N HIS A 386 18.56 4.24 -6.11
CA HIS A 386 19.25 5.51 -6.37
C HIS A 386 20.76 5.46 -6.10
N ASN A 387 21.29 4.42 -5.43
CA ASN A 387 22.72 4.30 -5.17
C ASN A 387 23.46 3.71 -6.37
N THR A 388 22.86 2.72 -7.04
CA THR A 388 23.45 2.05 -8.21
C THR A 388 22.94 2.64 -9.52
N GLY A 389 21.74 3.22 -9.52
CA GLY A 389 21.02 3.65 -10.72
C GLY A 389 20.24 2.53 -11.39
N ASP A 390 20.11 1.36 -10.74
CA ASP A 390 19.39 0.20 -11.30
C ASP A 390 17.88 0.35 -11.13
N LEU A 391 17.15 0.23 -12.24
CA LEU A 391 15.70 0.23 -12.26
C LEU A 391 15.19 -1.22 -12.24
N TYR A 392 14.42 -1.56 -11.21
CA TYR A 392 13.81 -2.88 -11.03
C TYR A 392 12.35 -2.85 -11.47
N ALA A 393 11.89 -3.93 -12.09
CA ALA A 393 10.51 -4.10 -12.49
C ALA A 393 9.90 -5.34 -11.84
N GLY A 394 8.74 -5.16 -11.19
CA GLY A 394 7.96 -6.24 -10.61
C GLY A 394 7.03 -6.87 -11.64
N THR A 395 6.85 -8.18 -11.54
CA THR A 395 5.89 -8.96 -12.32
C THR A 395 5.17 -9.96 -11.43
N ASP A 396 4.14 -10.62 -11.94
CA ASP A 396 3.53 -11.77 -11.26
C ASP A 396 4.52 -12.96 -11.13
N PHE A 397 5.65 -12.91 -11.84
CA PHE A 397 6.67 -13.95 -11.86
C PHE A 397 7.91 -13.63 -11.00
N GLY A 398 8.00 -12.41 -10.45
CA GLY A 398 9.16 -11.97 -9.67
C GLY A 398 9.68 -10.60 -10.11
N VAL A 399 10.87 -10.24 -9.62
CA VAL A 399 11.55 -8.97 -9.89
C VAL A 399 12.63 -9.19 -10.94
N LEU A 400 12.72 -8.28 -11.91
CA LEU A 400 13.69 -8.27 -13.01
C LEU A 400 14.78 -7.22 -12.78
#